data_AF-A0AB39NUP9-F1
#
_entry.id   AF-A0AB39NUP9-F1
#
_cell.length_a   1.000
_cell.length_b   1.000
_cell.length_c   1.000
_cell.angle_alpha   90.00
_cell.angle_beta   90.00
_cell.angle_gamma   90.00
#
_symmetry.space_group_name_H-M   'P 1'
#
loop_
_entity.id
_entity.type
_entity.pdbx_description
1 polymer ?
#
loop_
_entity_poly.entity_id
_entity_poly.type
_entity_poly.pdbx_seq_one_letter_code
_entity_poly.pdbx_strand_id
1 'polypeptide(L)'
;MSSDRKRAGTRPTELLCGSCGQPVETVVTRHKTLGVNVPRWRAGPCHNPDCRDYVPEMVPADTLRPRTEEPVTRAEEREKETGPSA
;
A
#
# COMPACT_ATOMS: atom_id res chain seq x y z
N MET A 1 -25.60 -30.33 14.95
CA MET A 1 -24.89 -29.26 15.70
C MET A 1 -23.49 -29.13 15.13
N SER A 2 -23.32 -28.36 14.06
CA SER A 2 -22.00 -28.15 13.44
C SER A 2 -21.30 -27.03 14.18
N SER A 3 -20.30 -27.41 14.99
CA SER A 3 -19.47 -26.48 15.71
C SER A 3 -18.74 -25.57 14.72
N ASP A 4 -19.13 -24.30 14.73
CA ASP A 4 -18.39 -23.17 14.17
C ASP A 4 -17.02 -23.13 14.84
N ARG A 5 -16.04 -23.85 14.27
CA ARG A 5 -14.63 -23.74 14.67
C ARG A 5 -14.14 -22.41 14.14
N LYS A 6 -14.46 -21.34 14.86
CA LYS A 6 -13.88 -20.01 14.72
C LYS A 6 -12.36 -20.19 14.59
N ARG A 7 -11.87 -19.96 13.37
CA ARG A 7 -10.47 -20.03 13.00
C ARG A 7 -9.75 -19.02 13.90
N ALA A 8 -9.07 -19.51 14.94
CA ALA A 8 -8.17 -18.73 15.75
C ALA A 8 -7.03 -18.28 14.83
N GLY A 9 -7.23 -17.15 14.14
CA GLY A 9 -6.18 -16.49 13.39
C GLY A 9 -5.06 -16.20 14.38
N THR A 10 -3.88 -16.73 14.10
CA THR A 10 -2.66 -16.44 14.83
C THR A 10 -2.57 -14.93 15.04
N ARG A 11 -2.74 -14.47 16.29
CA ARG A 11 -2.53 -13.05 16.61
C ARG A 11 -1.08 -12.73 16.22
N PRO A 12 -0.83 -11.75 15.35
CA PRO A 12 0.53 -11.42 14.98
C PRO A 12 1.27 -10.97 16.24
N THR A 13 2.28 -11.74 16.64
CA THR A 13 3.23 -11.32 17.66
C THR A 13 3.94 -10.09 17.13
N GLU A 14 3.97 -9.02 17.93
CA GLU A 14 4.63 -7.77 17.58
C GLU A 14 6.09 -8.04 17.18
N LEU A 15 6.49 -7.59 15.99
CA LEU A 15 7.82 -7.83 15.47
C LEU A 15 8.75 -6.73 15.96
N LEU A 16 9.95 -7.11 16.40
CA LEU A 16 10.95 -6.19 16.93
C LEU A 16 12.10 -6.02 15.94
N CYS A 17 12.71 -4.83 15.91
CA CYS A 17 13.96 -4.60 15.22
C CYS A 17 15.09 -5.43 15.87
N GLY A 18 15.83 -6.20 15.08
CA GLY A 18 16.93 -7.03 15.59
C GLY A 18 18.12 -6.25 16.16
N SER A 19 18.22 -4.94 15.88
CA SER A 19 19.34 -4.11 16.33
C SER A 19 19.00 -3.26 17.56
N CYS A 20 17.83 -2.62 17.61
CA CYS A 20 17.44 -1.75 18.73
C CYS A 20 16.32 -2.32 19.61
N GLY A 21 15.73 -3.45 19.24
CA GLY A 21 14.65 -4.10 19.99
C GLY A 21 13.32 -3.33 19.99
N GLN A 22 13.22 -2.21 19.27
CA GLN A 22 11.99 -1.43 19.19
C GLN A 22 10.93 -2.17 18.36
N PRO A 23 9.63 -2.03 18.70
CA PRO A 23 8.56 -2.55 17.88
C PRO A 23 8.59 -1.90 16.50
N VAL A 24 8.41 -2.73 15.48
CA VAL A 24 8.34 -2.30 14.08
C VAL A 24 7.06 -2.80 13.44
N GLU A 25 6.64 -2.12 12.38
CA GLU A 25 5.47 -2.54 11.61
C GLU A 25 5.65 -3.96 11.08
N THR A 26 4.57 -4.73 11.03
CA THR A 26 4.59 -6.06 10.41
C THR A 26 4.18 -5.95 8.95
N VAL A 27 5.13 -6.14 8.06
CA VAL A 27 4.88 -6.10 6.62
C VAL A 27 4.50 -7.50 6.13
N VAL A 28 3.37 -7.60 5.43
CA VAL A 28 2.92 -8.83 4.79
C VAL A 28 3.29 -8.80 3.32
N THR A 29 4.27 -9.61 2.95
CA THR A 29 4.65 -9.83 1.56
C THR A 29 3.97 -11.09 1.03
N ARG A 30 3.65 -11.14 -0.26
CA ARG A 30 3.10 -12.35 -0.89
C ARG A 30 4.14 -12.91 -1.86
N HIS A 31 4.45 -14.18 -1.70
CA HIS A 31 5.28 -14.90 -2.67
C HIS A 31 4.44 -15.96 -3.37
N LYS A 32 4.67 -16.08 -4.68
CA LYS A 32 4.08 -17.12 -5.50
C LYS A 32 4.92 -18.40 -5.37
N THR A 33 4.30 -19.46 -4.89
CA THR A 33 4.93 -20.79 -4.78
C THR A 33 4.00 -21.81 -5.40
N LEU A 34 4.45 -22.50 -6.45
CA LEU A 34 3.67 -23.54 -7.15
C LEU A 34 2.25 -23.07 -7.56
N GLY A 35 2.13 -21.84 -8.04
CA GLY A 35 0.84 -21.24 -8.44
C GLY A 35 0.00 -20.68 -7.28
N VAL A 36 0.37 -20.93 -6.02
CA VAL A 36 -0.35 -20.43 -4.83
C VAL A 36 0.30 -19.14 -4.30
N ASN A 37 -0.53 -18.20 -3.83
CA ASN A 37 -0.09 -17.01 -3.12
C ASN A 37 0.10 -17.31 -1.64
N VAL A 38 1.35 -17.38 -1.19
CA VAL A 38 1.68 -17.60 0.22
C VAL A 38 1.99 -16.25 0.89
N PRO A 39 1.26 -15.86 1.95
CA PRO A 39 1.62 -14.70 2.76
C PRO A 39 2.88 -14.99 3.59
N ARG A 40 3.76 -14.00 3.68
CA ARG A 40 4.95 -14.01 4.52
C ARG A 40 5.01 -12.71 5.31
N TRP A 41 4.91 -12.86 6.63
CA TRP A 41 5.05 -11.79 7.61
C TRP A 41 6.52 -11.56 7.90
N ARG A 42 6.94 -10.31 7.87
CA ARG A 42 8.30 -9.90 8.21
C ARG A 42 8.28 -8.59 9.00
N ALA A 43 9.35 -8.39 9.76
CA ALA A 43 9.64 -7.11 10.38
C ALA A 43 9.80 -6.06 9.28
N GLY A 44 9.08 -4.95 9.42
CA GLY A 44 9.20 -3.77 8.59
C GLY A 44 10.50 -3.01 8.85
N PRO A 45 10.71 -1.91 8.11
CA PRO A 45 11.85 -1.03 8.31
C PRO A 45 11.86 -0.41 9.71
N CYS A 46 13.05 -0.12 10.23
CA CYS A 46 13.20 0.58 11.50
C CYS A 46 13.13 2.09 11.26
N HIS A 47 12.23 2.78 11.98
CA HIS A 47 12.09 4.23 11.92
C HIS A 47 12.70 4.96 13.13
N ASN A 48 13.48 4.26 13.97
CA ASN A 48 14.24 4.90 15.04
C ASN A 48 15.52 5.56 14.48
N PRO A 49 15.67 6.90 14.52
CA PRO A 49 16.83 7.60 13.95
C PRO A 49 18.16 7.26 14.64
N ASP A 50 18.12 6.80 15.89
CA ASP A 50 19.32 6.39 16.63
C ASP A 50 19.77 4.94 16.32
N CYS A 51 19.00 4.22 15.50
CA CYS A 51 19.29 2.85 15.14
C CYS A 51 20.27 2.78 13.96
N ARG A 52 21.25 1.88 14.05
CA ARG A 52 22.17 1.59 12.93
C ARG A 52 21.48 1.09 11.65
N ASP A 53 20.30 0.49 11.80
CA ASP A 53 19.48 -0.03 10.69
C ASP A 53 18.32 0.93 10.34
N TYR A 54 18.41 2.19 10.74
CA TYR A 54 17.40 3.20 10.43
C TYR A 54 17.21 3.33 8.92
N VAL A 55 15.96 3.22 8.47
CA VAL A 55 15.57 3.47 7.09
C VAL A 55 14.75 4.76 7.05
N PRO A 56 15.21 5.80 6.33
CA PRO A 56 14.45 7.02 6.18
C PRO A 56 13.14 6.75 5.44
N GLU A 57 12.09 7.49 5.81
CA GLU A 57 10.79 7.39 5.16
C GLU A 57 10.90 7.82 3.68
N MET A 58 10.64 6.87 2.77
CA MET A 58 10.64 7.15 1.34
C MET A 58 9.24 7.58 0.91
N VAL A 59 9.12 8.84 0.51
CA VAL A 59 7.90 9.39 -0.07
C VAL A 59 7.81 8.92 -1.54
N PRO A 60 6.74 8.23 -1.97
CA PRO A 60 6.59 7.80 -3.36
C PRO A 60 6.65 9.02 -4.29
N ALA A 61 7.47 8.95 -5.34
CA ALA A 61 7.68 10.07 -6.27
C ALA A 61 6.37 10.60 -6.88
N ASP A 62 5.38 9.73 -7.04
CA ASP A 62 4.05 10.09 -7.57
C ASP A 62 3.27 11.04 -6.66
N THR A 63 3.57 11.07 -5.36
CA THR A 63 2.96 12.02 -4.40
C THR A 63 3.61 13.40 -4.42
N LEU A 64 4.84 13.51 -4.94
CA LEU A 64 5.53 14.79 -5.14
C LEU A 64 5.17 15.44 -6.48
N ARG A 65 4.53 14.71 -7.40
CA ARG A 65 3.99 15.31 -8.61
C ARG A 65 2.78 16.15 -8.21
N PRO A 66 2.79 17.48 -8.41
CA PRO A 66 1.56 18.25 -8.29
C PRO A 66 0.56 17.60 -9.26
N ARG A 67 -0.61 17.22 -8.76
CA ARG A 67 -1.74 16.82 -9.61
C ARG A 67 -1.97 17.99 -10.56
N THR A 68 -1.45 17.90 -11.79
CA THR A 68 -1.93 18.75 -12.86
C THR A 68 -3.34 18.25 -13.10
N GLU A 69 -4.27 19.05 -12.62
CA GLU A 69 -5.70 18.81 -12.67
C GLU A 69 -6.09 18.50 -14.12
N GLU A 70 -7.08 17.62 -14.23
CA GLU A 70 -7.51 16.95 -15.45
C GLU A 70 -7.71 17.89 -16.64
N PRO A 71 -7.46 17.45 -17.89
CA PRO A 71 -7.92 18.19 -19.06
C PRO A 71 -9.45 18.10 -19.13
N VAL A 72 -10.13 18.98 -18.39
CA VAL A 72 -11.48 19.39 -18.71
C VAL A 72 -11.37 20.16 -20.02
N THR A 73 -11.73 19.52 -21.14
CA THR A 73 -12.26 20.12 -22.39
C THR A 73 -12.15 19.13 -23.56
N ARG A 74 -12.86 18.01 -23.48
CA ARG A 74 -13.35 17.32 -24.70
C ARG A 74 -14.88 17.34 -24.82
N ALA A 75 -15.57 17.68 -23.73
CA ALA A 75 -17.02 17.79 -23.72
C ALA A 75 -17.53 19.10 -24.39
N GLU A 76 -16.75 20.19 -24.35
CA GLU A 76 -17.17 21.48 -24.93
C GLU A 76 -17.04 21.57 -26.46
N GLU A 77 -16.20 20.73 -27.10
CA GLU A 77 -16.00 20.82 -28.56
C GLU A 77 -17.17 20.21 -29.35
N ARG A 78 -17.90 19.25 -28.76
CA ARG A 78 -19.04 18.58 -29.43
C ARG A 78 -20.32 19.42 -29.46
N GLU A 79 -20.47 20.41 -28.58
CA GLU A 79 -21.69 21.23 -28.50
C GLU A 79 -21.74 22.34 -29.55
N LYS A 80 -20.61 22.73 -30.16
CA LYS A 80 -20.60 23.71 -31.27
C LYS A 80 -20.97 23.14 -32.65
N GLU A 81 -21.06 21.82 -32.82
CA GLU A 81 -21.37 21.21 -34.13
C GLU A 81 -22.88 21.10 -34.46
N THR A 82 -23.78 21.46 -33.54
CA THR A 82 -25.23 21.51 -33.85
C THR A 82 -25.72 22.95 -33.88
N GLY A 83 -25.24 23.71 -34.85
CA GLY A 83 -25.90 24.95 -35.27
C GLY A 83 -27.17 24.65 -36.08
N PRO A 84 -28.26 25.43 -35.95
CA PRO A 84 -29.53 25.15 -36.63
C PRO A 84 -29.37 25.31 -38.15
N SER A 85 -29.79 24.28 -38.90
CA SER A 85 -29.99 24.39 -40.35
C SER A 85 -31.09 25.43 -40.62
N ALA A 86 -30.77 26.38 -41.50
CA ALA A 86 -31.67 27.38 -42.05
C ALA A 86 -32.68 26.77 -43.04
#